data_AF-A0AAV2MNK3-F1
#
_entry.id   AF-A0AAV2MNK3-F1
#
_cell.length_a   1.000
_cell.length_b   1.000
_cell.length_c   1.000
_cell.angle_alpha   90.00
_cell.angle_beta   90.00
_cell.angle_gamma   90.00
#
_symmetry.space_group_name_H-M   'P 1'
#
loop_
_entity.id
_entity.type
_entity.pdbx_description
1 polymer ?
#
loop_
_entity_poly.entity_id
_entity_poly.type
_entity_poly.pdbx_seq_one_letter_code
_entity_poly.pdbx_strand_id
1 'polypeptide(L)'
;MIVDFRKSTVPPPPPSVMDSPITSVESFRFLGTTITQDLKWEPTISSLIKKAQQRMYFLRQLRKAKLPAQMLVQFYTAIIESILTSSITVWFAGATVRDKQRLQRIVRSAEEVIGRSLPSLQDLHGPCLPSPLPAHSRPNTALTEESPSIWVCPRHDASLESRMAITGMSCCCC
;
A
#
# COMPACT_ATOMS: atom_id res chain seq x y z
N MET A 1 8.79 3.69 22.29
CA MET A 1 8.50 4.97 21.59
C MET A 1 7.41 5.67 22.37
N ILE A 2 7.61 6.94 22.72
CA ILE A 2 6.63 7.73 23.48
C ILE A 2 6.16 8.83 22.53
N VAL A 3 4.86 8.89 22.31
CA VAL A 3 4.21 9.93 21.50
C VAL A 3 3.29 10.70 22.43
N ASP A 4 3.58 11.99 22.63
CA ASP A 4 2.76 12.85 23.47
C ASP A 4 1.83 13.69 22.57
N PHE A 5 0.53 13.52 22.75
CA PHE A 5 -0.50 14.26 22.01
C PHE A 5 -0.99 15.50 22.79
N ARG A 6 -0.41 15.77 23.96
CA ARG A 6 -0.80 16.93 24.78
C ARG A 6 -0.48 18.23 24.05
N LYS A 7 -1.42 19.18 24.13
CA LYS A 7 -1.24 20.57 23.65
C LYS A 7 -0.40 21.44 24.61
N SER A 8 0.09 20.85 25.70
CA SER A 8 0.90 21.51 26.72
C SER A 8 2.24 21.95 26.14
N THR A 9 2.66 23.18 26.41
CA THR A 9 3.98 23.72 26.03
C THR A 9 5.09 23.31 27.00
N VAL A 10 4.75 22.76 28.16
CA VAL A 10 5.73 22.32 29.16
C VAL A 10 6.27 20.94 28.78
N PRO A 11 7.60 20.77 28.63
CA PRO A 11 8.21 19.47 28.37
C PRO A 11 7.89 18.49 29.51
N PRO A 12 7.43 17.27 29.21
CA PRO A 12 7.19 16.27 30.24
C PRO A 12 8.50 15.87 30.93
N PRO A 13 8.46 15.50 32.22
CA PRO A 13 9.62 14.94 32.89
C PRO A 13 10.09 13.67 32.18
N PRO A 14 11.41 13.36 32.23
CA PRO A 14 11.96 12.19 31.56
C PRO A 14 11.26 10.92 32.06
N PRO A 15 10.79 10.05 31.15
CA PRO A 15 10.18 8.80 31.55
C PRO A 15 11.25 7.90 32.16
N SER A 16 10.93 7.24 33.28
CA SER A 16 11.80 6.27 33.96
C SER A 16 11.14 4.89 34.01
N VAL A 17 11.97 3.85 33.91
CA VAL A 17 11.57 2.46 34.19
C VAL A 17 12.46 1.99 35.33
N MET A 18 11.88 1.55 36.45
CA MET A 18 12.62 1.12 37.65
C MET A 18 13.65 2.18 38.12
N ASP A 19 13.22 3.45 38.19
CA ASP A 19 14.05 4.61 38.57
C ASP A 19 15.27 4.90 37.68
N SER A 20 15.39 4.22 36.53
CA SER A 20 16.40 4.52 35.51
C SER A 20 15.82 5.41 34.41
N PRO A 21 16.46 6.53 34.05
CA PRO A 21 15.99 7.41 32.98
C PRO A 21 16.07 6.68 31.63
N ILE A 22 14.98 6.73 30.86
CA ILE A 22 14.95 6.17 29.50
C ILE A 22 15.76 7.08 28.58
N THR A 23 16.75 6.52 27.88
CA THR A 23 17.53 7.25 26.88
C THR A 23 16.68 7.56 25.65
N SER A 24 16.59 8.85 25.30
CA SER A 24 15.93 9.29 24.08
C SER A 24 16.89 9.15 22.90
N VAL A 25 16.39 8.65 21.77
CA VAL A 25 17.17 8.48 20.54
C VAL A 25 16.58 9.38 19.45
N GLU A 26 17.45 10.08 18.72
CA GLU A 26 17.05 11.03 17.66
C GLU A 26 16.35 10.33 16.48
N SER A 27 16.78 9.11 16.14
CA SER A 27 16.13 8.31 15.11
C SER A 27 16.21 6.81 15.39
N PHE A 28 15.16 6.09 15.05
CA PHE A 28 15.07 4.65 15.20
C PHE A 28 14.54 4.01 13.92
N ARG A 29 15.15 2.89 13.50
CA ARG A 29 14.72 2.15 12.33
C ARG A 29 13.84 0.99 12.74
N PHE A 30 12.56 1.06 12.38
CA PHE A 30 11.58 0.00 12.62
C PHE A 30 11.05 -0.55 11.30
N LEU A 31 11.22 -1.85 11.06
CA LEU A 31 10.74 -2.55 9.85
C LEU A 31 11.13 -1.85 8.53
N GLY A 32 12.32 -1.25 8.49
CA GLY A 32 12.81 -0.53 7.32
C GLY A 32 12.32 0.92 7.18
N THR A 33 11.46 1.40 8.08
CA THR A 33 11.01 2.80 8.20
C THR A 33 11.85 3.51 9.25
N THR A 34 12.40 4.68 8.92
CA THR A 34 13.13 5.51 9.89
C THR A 34 12.16 6.47 10.56
N ILE A 35 11.98 6.31 11.86
CA ILE A 35 11.14 7.17 12.69
C ILE A 35 12.08 8.12 13.43
N THR A 36 11.96 9.42 13.14
CA THR A 36 12.75 10.48 13.79
C THR A 36 11.98 11.04 14.97
N GLN A 37 12.69 11.66 15.92
CA GLN A 37 12.09 12.33 17.08
C GLN A 37 11.06 13.39 16.66
N ASP A 38 11.36 14.15 15.61
CA ASP A 38 10.46 15.17 15.03
C ASP A 38 9.35 14.59 14.14
N LEU A 39 9.26 13.26 14.00
CA LEU A 39 8.37 12.57 13.06
C LEU A 39 8.50 13.07 11.61
N LYS A 40 9.70 13.54 11.24
CA LYS A 40 10.05 13.89 9.87
C LYS A 40 10.21 12.63 9.04
N TRP A 41 9.40 12.52 7.99
CA TRP A 41 9.40 11.38 7.08
C TRP A 41 10.38 11.51 5.91
N GLU A 42 11.05 12.66 5.76
CA GLU A 42 12.02 12.89 4.68
C GLU A 42 13.13 11.82 4.58
N PRO A 43 13.74 11.33 5.69
CA PRO A 43 14.75 10.28 5.60
C PRO A 43 14.18 8.97 5.07
N THR A 44 13.00 8.59 5.54
CA THR A 44 12.26 7.41 5.07
C THR A 44 11.95 7.54 3.58
N ILE A 45 11.34 8.64 3.16
CA ILE A 45 10.95 8.89 1.77
C ILE A 45 12.18 8.93 0.85
N SER A 46 13.27 9.57 1.29
CA SER A 46 14.52 9.59 0.53
C SER A 46 15.11 8.18 0.36
N SER A 47 14.98 7.31 1.36
CA SER A 47 15.39 5.91 1.24
C SER A 47 14.51 5.12 0.25
N LEU A 48 13.18 5.35 0.26
CA LEU A 48 12.23 4.74 -0.67
C LEU A 48 12.53 5.17 -2.11
N ILE A 49 12.75 6.47 -2.33
CA ILE A 49 13.12 7.02 -3.64
C ILE A 49 14.39 6.36 -4.18
N LYS A 50 15.42 6.21 -3.36
CA LYS A 50 16.68 5.55 -3.78
C LYS A 50 16.43 4.11 -4.22
N LYS A 51 15.67 3.33 -3.44
CA LYS A 51 15.31 1.94 -3.79
C LYS A 51 14.48 1.87 -5.08
N ALA A 52 13.47 2.73 -5.21
CA ALA A 52 12.62 2.77 -6.39
C ALA A 52 13.40 3.19 -7.65
N GLN A 53 14.35 4.14 -7.54
CA GLN A 53 15.23 4.53 -8.65
C GLN A 53 16.12 3.37 -9.13
N GLN A 54 16.63 2.54 -8.21
CA GLN A 54 17.37 1.32 -8.58
C GLN A 54 16.48 0.35 -9.36
N ARG A 55 15.20 0.21 -9.00
CA ARG A 55 14.24 -0.63 -9.73
C ARG A 55 13.81 -0.02 -11.07
N MET A 56 13.72 1.30 -11.15
CA MET A 56 13.48 2.04 -12.39
C MET A 56 14.58 1.79 -13.42
N TYR A 57 15.84 1.63 -12.99
CA TYR A 57 16.91 1.24 -13.92
C TYR A 57 16.58 -0.08 -14.63
N PHE A 58 16.15 -1.11 -13.88
CA PHE A 58 15.73 -2.37 -14.47
C PHE A 58 14.51 -2.22 -15.38
N LEU A 59 13.51 -1.43 -14.99
CA LEU A 59 12.35 -1.16 -15.85
C LEU A 59 12.77 -0.58 -17.20
N ARG A 60 13.73 0.36 -17.23
CA ARG A 60 14.28 0.91 -18.47
C ARG A 60 15.03 -0.13 -19.29
N GLN A 61 15.76 -1.04 -18.65
CA GLN A 61 16.44 -2.14 -19.36
C GLN A 61 15.44 -3.12 -19.97
N LEU A 62 14.38 -3.47 -19.24
CA LEU A 62 13.29 -4.32 -19.73
C LEU A 62 12.58 -3.69 -20.93
N ARG A 63 12.40 -2.35 -20.92
CA ARG A 63 11.85 -1.62 -22.07
C ARG A 63 12.79 -1.69 -23.28
N LYS A 64 14.10 -1.56 -23.08
CA LYS A 64 15.11 -1.70 -24.16
C LYS A 64 15.13 -3.12 -24.75
N ALA A 65 14.86 -4.13 -23.93
CA ALA A 65 14.68 -5.52 -24.38
C ALA A 65 13.36 -5.77 -25.14
N LYS A 66 12.56 -4.72 -25.42
CA LYS A 66 11.31 -4.76 -26.18
C LYS A 66 10.23 -5.67 -25.59
N LEU A 67 10.20 -5.81 -24.26
CA LEU A 67 9.11 -6.52 -23.59
C LEU A 67 7.76 -5.82 -23.81
N PRO A 68 6.65 -6.59 -23.84
CA PRO A 68 5.32 -6.03 -24.03
C PRO A 68 4.95 -5.12 -22.85
N ALA A 69 4.24 -4.03 -23.14
CA ALA A 69 3.87 -3.03 -22.14
C ALA A 69 3.11 -3.63 -20.94
N GLN A 70 2.31 -4.68 -21.17
CA GLN A 70 1.61 -5.39 -20.10
C GLN A 70 2.57 -5.96 -19.05
N MET A 71 3.67 -6.58 -19.48
CA MET A 71 4.66 -7.13 -18.54
C MET A 71 5.40 -6.02 -17.78
N LEU A 72 5.64 -4.87 -18.42
CA LEU A 72 6.26 -3.72 -17.76
C LEU A 72 5.36 -3.13 -16.68
N VAL A 73 4.04 -3.07 -16.92
CA VAL A 73 3.05 -2.67 -15.90
C VAL A 73 3.07 -3.65 -14.72
N GLN A 74 3.06 -4.97 -15.00
CA GLN A 74 3.13 -5.98 -13.94
C GLN A 74 4.43 -5.86 -13.12
N PHE A 75 5.57 -5.62 -13.77
CA PHE A 75 6.83 -5.37 -13.09
C PHE A 75 6.77 -4.13 -12.20
N TYR A 76 6.20 -3.03 -12.71
CA TYR A 76 6.00 -1.80 -11.94
C TYR A 76 5.16 -2.06 -10.68
N THR A 77 3.97 -2.64 -10.84
CA THR A 77 3.04 -2.90 -9.73
C THR A 77 3.62 -3.88 -8.72
N ALA A 78 4.31 -4.92 -9.16
CA ALA A 78 4.90 -5.90 -8.25
C ALA A 78 6.07 -5.33 -7.43
N ILE A 79 6.91 -4.48 -8.03
CA ILE A 79 8.23 -4.14 -7.46
C ILE A 79 8.34 -2.67 -7.08
N ILE A 80 7.97 -1.75 -7.97
CA ILE A 80 8.16 -0.32 -7.73
C ILE A 80 7.02 0.19 -6.85
N GLU A 81 5.78 -0.15 -7.20
CA GLU A 81 4.60 0.23 -6.42
C GLU A 81 4.68 -0.32 -5.00
N SER A 82 5.06 -1.59 -4.82
CA SER A 82 5.25 -2.19 -3.48
C SER A 82 6.33 -1.50 -2.63
N ILE A 83 7.39 -0.96 -3.24
CA ILE A 83 8.36 -0.11 -2.53
C ILE A 83 7.71 1.22 -2.13
N LEU A 84 7.00 1.86 -3.05
CA LEU A 84 6.36 3.15 -2.82
C LEU A 84 5.22 3.08 -1.81
N THR A 85 4.53 1.94 -1.70
CA THR A 85 3.42 1.72 -0.76
C THR A 85 3.87 1.05 0.54
N SER A 86 5.15 0.68 0.66
CA SER A 86 5.69 0.13 1.90
C SER A 86 5.49 1.13 3.05
N SER A 87 4.85 0.65 4.13
CA SER A 87 4.49 1.43 5.32
C SER A 87 3.75 2.76 5.03
N ILE A 88 3.02 2.85 3.90
CA ILE A 88 2.34 4.09 3.45
C ILE A 88 1.39 4.69 4.50
N THR A 89 0.73 3.84 5.29
CA THR A 89 -0.15 4.26 6.40
C THR A 89 0.57 5.05 7.48
N VAL A 90 1.87 4.82 7.65
CA VAL A 90 2.68 5.43 8.71
C VAL A 90 3.17 6.82 8.31
N TRP A 91 3.65 6.98 7.07
CA TRP A 91 4.34 8.21 6.66
C TRP A 91 3.51 9.12 5.75
N PHE A 92 2.50 8.61 5.03
CA PHE A 92 1.81 9.39 3.99
C PHE A 92 1.01 10.57 4.54
N ALA A 93 0.35 10.41 5.68
CA ALA A 93 -0.41 11.47 6.33
C ALA A 93 0.51 12.60 6.83
N GLY A 94 1.66 12.27 7.40
CA GLY A 94 2.63 13.23 7.92
C GLY A 94 3.63 13.76 6.89
N ALA A 95 3.66 13.23 5.66
CA ALA A 95 4.59 13.66 4.63
C ALA A 95 4.25 15.04 4.06
N THR A 96 5.28 15.84 3.79
CA THR A 96 5.12 17.15 3.15
C THR A 96 4.63 17.04 1.71
N VAL A 97 4.00 18.09 1.19
CA VAL A 97 3.61 18.16 -0.23
C VAL A 97 4.82 17.97 -1.16
N ARG A 98 5.98 18.54 -0.80
CA ARG A 98 7.23 18.37 -1.53
C ARG A 98 7.62 16.90 -1.63
N ASP A 99 7.52 16.15 -0.54
CA ASP A 99 7.89 14.74 -0.53
C ASP A 99 6.93 13.88 -1.34
N LYS A 100 5.62 14.13 -1.24
CA LYS A 100 4.60 13.49 -2.08
C LYS A 100 4.86 13.74 -3.57
N GLN A 101 5.23 14.97 -3.93
CA GLN A 101 5.60 15.32 -5.30
C GLN A 101 6.87 14.60 -5.77
N ARG A 102 7.88 14.45 -4.92
CA ARG A 102 9.11 13.71 -5.24
C ARG A 102 8.81 12.25 -5.57
N LEU A 103 7.95 11.59 -4.79
CA LEU A 103 7.50 10.22 -5.06
C LEU A 103 6.66 10.14 -6.34
N GLN A 104 5.75 11.09 -6.58
CA GLN A 104 4.95 11.16 -7.81
C GLN A 104 5.80 11.30 -9.08
N ARG A 105 7.00 11.89 -9.00
CA ARG A 105 7.93 11.93 -10.16
C ARG A 105 8.39 10.53 -10.58
N ILE A 106 8.52 9.59 -9.64
CA ILE A 106 8.89 8.20 -9.96
C ILE A 106 7.77 7.54 -10.76
N VAL A 107 6.52 7.73 -10.33
CA VAL A 107 5.33 7.24 -11.04
C VAL A 107 5.31 7.80 -12.46
N ARG A 108 5.44 9.12 -12.61
CA ARG A 108 5.48 9.78 -13.93
C ARG A 108 6.60 9.28 -14.84
N SER A 109 7.81 9.12 -14.30
CA SER A 109 8.91 8.54 -15.07
C SER A 109 8.65 7.08 -15.46
N ALA A 110 7.89 6.31 -14.68
CA ALA A 110 7.48 4.96 -15.06
C ALA A 110 6.43 4.99 -16.18
N GLU A 111 5.45 5.91 -16.10
CA GLU A 111 4.47 6.13 -17.16
C GLU A 111 5.13 6.45 -18.50
N GLU A 112 6.14 7.33 -18.50
CA GLU A 112 6.93 7.68 -19.69
C GLU A 112 7.67 6.47 -20.29
N VAL A 113 8.25 5.60 -19.45
CA VAL A 113 8.99 4.41 -19.90
C VAL A 113 8.04 3.35 -20.47
N ILE A 114 6.87 3.18 -19.85
CA ILE A 114 5.89 2.13 -20.22
C ILE A 114 5.01 2.59 -21.39
N GLY A 115 4.70 3.89 -21.47
CA GLY A 115 3.74 4.46 -22.40
C GLY A 115 2.28 4.19 -22.03
N ARG A 116 1.98 4.02 -20.74
CA ARG A 116 0.63 3.80 -20.19
C ARG A 116 0.43 4.63 -18.93
N SER A 117 -0.81 5.02 -18.66
CA SER A 117 -1.17 5.68 -17.40
C SER A 117 -1.07 4.70 -16.23
N LEU A 118 -0.50 5.17 -15.12
CA LEU A 118 -0.34 4.44 -13.87
C LEU A 118 -1.13 5.17 -12.76
N PRO A 119 -1.59 4.46 -11.72
CA PRO A 119 -2.28 5.09 -10.59
C PRO A 119 -1.37 6.09 -9.89
N SER A 120 -1.93 7.24 -9.50
CA SER A 120 -1.15 8.23 -8.76
C SER A 120 -0.85 7.74 -7.34
N LEU A 121 0.16 8.33 -6.70
CA LEU A 121 0.49 7.99 -5.32
C LEU A 121 -0.68 8.22 -4.34
N GLN A 122 -1.61 9.12 -4.65
CA GLN A 122 -2.81 9.34 -3.84
C GLN A 122 -3.81 8.20 -4.01
N ASP A 123 -3.98 7.71 -5.24
CA ASP A 123 -4.87 6.59 -5.53
C ASP A 123 -4.37 5.30 -4.86
N LEU A 124 -3.04 5.14 -4.76
CA LEU A 124 -2.39 4.03 -4.04
C LEU A 124 -2.56 4.09 -2.51
N HIS A 125 -2.89 5.25 -1.95
CA HIS A 125 -3.15 5.42 -0.52
C HIS A 125 -4.61 5.08 -0.15
N GLY A 126 -5.52 5.02 -1.13
CA GLY A 126 -6.92 4.69 -0.90
C GLY A 126 -7.11 3.26 -0.37
N PRO A 127 -8.22 2.97 0.34
CA PRO A 127 -8.57 1.60 0.72
C PRO A 127 -8.51 0.70 -0.51
N CYS A 128 -7.83 -0.44 -0.40
CA CYS A 128 -7.66 -1.42 -1.48
C CYS A 128 -9.00 -1.75 -2.14
N LEU A 129 -9.36 -1.04 -3.23
CA LEU A 129 -10.35 -1.53 -4.16
C LEU A 129 -9.58 -2.32 -5.21
N PRO A 130 -9.84 -3.63 -5.37
CA PRO A 130 -9.21 -4.38 -6.43
C PRO A 130 -9.49 -3.68 -7.76
N SER A 131 -8.44 -3.28 -8.45
CA SER A 131 -8.55 -2.74 -9.80
C SER A 131 -9.22 -3.80 -10.69
N PRO A 132 -10.19 -3.43 -11.54
CA PRO A 132 -10.79 -4.37 -12.47
C PRO A 132 -9.70 -4.94 -13.38
N LEU A 133 -9.46 -6.25 -13.30
CA LEU A 133 -8.64 -6.95 -14.27
C LEU A 133 -9.20 -6.66 -15.67
N PRO A 134 -8.36 -6.39 -16.69
CA PRO A 134 -8.83 -6.15 -18.04
C PRO A 134 -9.59 -7.38 -18.52
N ALA A 135 -10.86 -7.18 -18.87
CA ALA A 135 -11.73 -8.20 -19.41
C ALA A 135 -11.07 -8.84 -20.63
N HIS A 136 -10.61 -10.08 -20.49
CA HIS A 136 -10.37 -10.92 -21.65
C HIS A 136 -11.69 -11.08 -22.37
N SER A 137 -11.73 -10.55 -23.59
CA SER A 137 -12.82 -10.69 -24.55
C SER A 137 -13.20 -12.17 -24.68
N ARG A 138 -14.39 -12.52 -24.18
CA ARG A 138 -15.04 -13.79 -24.51
C ARG A 138 -15.44 -13.74 -26.00
N PRO A 139 -15.09 -14.74 -26.83
CA PRO A 139 -15.71 -14.89 -28.13
C PRO A 139 -17.19 -15.21 -27.94
N ASN A 140 -18.01 -14.47 -28.65
CA ASN A 140 -19.46 -14.65 -28.74
C ASN A 140 -19.75 -16.06 -29.28
N THR A 141 -20.44 -16.90 -28.52
CA THR A 141 -21.24 -17.97 -29.10
C THR A 141 -22.60 -17.91 -28.43
N ALA A 142 -23.58 -17.45 -29.20
CA ALA A 142 -24.98 -17.53 -28.85
C ALA A 142 -25.39 -18.99 -28.67
N LEU A 143 -26.27 -19.27 -27.71
CA LEU A 143 -27.59 -19.86 -27.93
C LEU A 143 -28.34 -20.00 -26.58
N THR A 144 -29.52 -19.35 -26.56
CA THR A 144 -30.80 -19.71 -25.90
C THR A 144 -30.83 -19.94 -24.39
N GLU A 145 -31.52 -19.04 -23.65
CA GLU A 145 -32.79 -19.30 -22.92
C GLU A 145 -32.48 -19.56 -21.42
N GLU A 146 -33.02 -18.94 -20.35
CA GLU A 146 -34.23 -18.16 -20.03
C GLU A 146 -33.89 -17.20 -18.84
N SER A 147 -34.72 -16.17 -18.63
CA SER A 147 -34.71 -15.19 -17.51
C SER A 147 -35.57 -15.70 -16.32
N PRO A 148 -35.81 -14.97 -15.19
CA PRO A 148 -35.01 -14.06 -14.35
C PRO A 148 -34.99 -14.52 -12.86
N SER A 149 -34.18 -13.90 -11.99
CA SER A 149 -34.61 -13.32 -10.69
C SER A 149 -33.47 -13.20 -9.67
N ILE A 150 -33.28 -11.97 -9.24
CA ILE A 150 -32.38 -11.49 -8.19
C ILE A 150 -32.83 -12.03 -6.83
N TRP A 151 -31.90 -12.55 -6.02
CA TRP A 151 -32.04 -12.59 -4.56
C TRP A 151 -30.80 -11.98 -3.91
N VAL A 152 -31.00 -10.78 -3.37
CA VAL A 152 -30.12 -10.15 -2.38
C VAL A 152 -30.55 -10.68 -1.02
N CYS A 153 -29.64 -11.29 -0.25
CA CYS A 153 -29.91 -11.70 1.14
C CYS A 153 -29.26 -10.72 2.14
N PRO A 154 -30.05 -10.11 3.06
CA PRO A 154 -29.58 -9.17 4.08
C PRO A 154 -28.89 -9.83 5.29
N ARG A 155 -28.08 -8.99 5.96
CA ARG A 155 -27.42 -9.20 7.25
C ARG A 155 -28.43 -9.06 8.40
N HIS A 156 -28.54 -10.02 9.33
CA HIS A 156 -28.28 -9.84 10.79
C HIS A 156 -28.65 -11.07 11.64
N ASP A 157 -27.78 -11.28 12.64
CA ASP A 157 -28.00 -11.78 14.01
C ASP A 157 -28.11 -13.28 14.33
N ALA A 158 -27.54 -13.56 15.50
CA ALA A 158 -26.97 -14.81 15.96
C ALA A 158 -27.81 -15.46 17.06
N SER A 159 -27.96 -16.79 17.01
CA SER A 159 -28.06 -17.63 18.21
C SER A 159 -28.02 -19.12 17.84
N LEU A 160 -27.31 -19.91 18.65
CA LEU A 160 -27.19 -21.37 18.66
C LEU A 160 -26.34 -22.04 17.56
N GLU A 161 -25.04 -22.09 17.86
CA GLU A 161 -24.27 -23.33 17.70
C GLU A 161 -24.96 -24.47 18.46
N SER A 162 -25.43 -25.50 17.75
CA SER A 162 -25.20 -26.89 18.16
C SER A 162 -25.71 -27.89 17.13
N ARG A 163 -24.75 -28.59 16.51
CA ARG A 163 -24.82 -29.97 16.02
C ARG A 163 -25.68 -30.22 14.78
N MET A 164 -24.98 -30.45 13.66
CA MET A 164 -25.14 -31.56 12.69
C MET A 164 -24.62 -31.05 11.34
N ALA A 165 -23.33 -31.18 11.07
CA ALA A 165 -22.79 -32.34 10.35
C ALA A 165 -23.59 -32.62 9.07
N ILE A 166 -23.14 -32.06 7.95
CA ILE A 166 -22.91 -32.71 6.65
C ILE A 166 -22.40 -31.61 5.68
N THR A 167 -21.16 -31.78 5.19
CA THR A 167 -20.44 -30.96 4.17
C THR A 167 -20.06 -29.50 4.52
N GLY A 168 -18.76 -29.18 4.50
CA GLY A 168 -18.23 -27.80 4.59
C GLY A 168 -16.80 -27.80 5.11
N MET A 169 -15.74 -27.69 4.31
CA MET A 169 -15.36 -26.57 3.45
C MET A 169 -15.34 -25.21 4.19
N SER A 170 -14.19 -25.00 4.83
CA SER A 170 -13.41 -23.77 5.10
C SER A 170 -14.10 -22.50 5.57
N CYS A 171 -13.57 -21.92 6.65
CA CYS A 171 -13.49 -20.47 6.79
C CYS A 171 -12.14 -20.08 7.41
N CYS A 172 -11.18 -19.68 6.57
CA CYS A 172 -10.06 -18.86 7.01
C CYS A 172 -10.61 -17.47 7.32
N CYS A 173 -10.75 -17.15 8.61
CA CYS A 173 -11.00 -15.78 9.05
C CYS A 173 -9.76 -14.91 8.80
N CYS A 174 -10.00 -13.72 8.25
CA CYS A 174 -9.09 -12.58 8.30
C CYS A 174 -8.84 -12.11 9.74
#